data_AF-A0A6I3BBI0-F1
#
_entry.id   AF-A0A6I3BBI0-F1
#
_cell.length_a   1.000
_cell.length_b   1.000
_cell.length_c   1.000
_cell.angle_alpha   90.00
_cell.angle_beta   90.00
_cell.angle_gamma   90.00
#
_symmetry.space_group_name_H-M   'P 1'
#
loop_
_entity.id
_entity.type
_entity.pdbx_description
1 polymer ?
#
loop_
_entity_poly.entity_id
_entity_poly.type
_entity_poly.pdbx_seq_one_letter_code
_entity_poly.pdbx_strand_id
1 'polypeptide(L)' 'MARQRANELQLSETELVIARDQLNTLRDQVYVLKCAVADVEADLDPAADPTTRDFKSALNWLLNAAKPLVDG' A
#
# COMPACT_ATOMS: atom_id res chain seq x y z
N MET A 1 30.38 29.57 9.57
CA MET A 1 28.90 29.56 9.69
C MET A 1 28.19 29.11 8.40
N ALA A 2 28.59 29.52 7.19
CA ALA A 2 27.93 29.09 5.94
C ALA A 2 27.96 27.57 5.69
N ARG A 3 29.08 26.90 6.03
CA ARG A 3 29.26 25.44 5.86
C ARG A 3 28.35 24.60 6.79
N GLN A 4 28.03 25.14 7.96
CA GLN A 4 27.18 24.46 8.95
C GLN A 4 25.71 24.53 8.53
N ARG A 5 25.25 25.70 8.07
CA ARG A 5 23.91 25.87 7.47
C ARG A 5 23.71 25.03 6.20
N ALA A 6 24.74 24.91 5.35
CA ALA A 6 24.68 24.08 4.15
C ALA A 6 24.48 22.60 4.48
N ASN A 7 25.17 22.08 5.51
CA ASN A 7 25.00 20.70 5.96
C ASN A 7 23.62 20.46 6.59
N GLU A 8 23.11 21.41 7.40
CA GLU A 8 21.76 21.33 7.98
C GLU A 8 20.66 21.30 6.91
N LEU A 9 20.80 22.13 5.86
CA LEU A 9 19.89 22.11 4.72
C LEU A 9 19.91 20.77 3.96
N GLN A 10 21.10 20.19 3.76
CA GLN A 10 21.25 18.89 3.10
C GLN A 10 20.64 17.74 3.93
N LEU A 11 20.80 17.76 5.25
CA LEU A 11 20.18 16.79 6.14
C LEU A 11 18.65 16.90 6.09
N SER A 12 18.11 18.12 6.15
CA SER A 12 16.67 18.37 6.05
C SER A 12 16.09 17.97 4.69
N GLU A 13 16.82 18.22 3.60
CA GLU A 13 16.42 17.78 2.25
C GLU A 13 16.41 16.25 2.15
N THR A 14 17.41 15.59 2.73
CA THR A 14 17.46 14.12 2.77
C THR A 14 16.30 13.53 3.57
N GLU A 15 15.99 14.09 4.73
CA GLU A 15 14.85 13.68 5.56
C GLU A 15 13.51 13.86 4.82
N LEU A 16 13.35 14.99 4.10
CA LEU A 16 12.15 15.24 3.32
C LEU A 16 12.00 14.28 2.13
N VAL A 17 13.12 13.90 1.49
CA VAL A 17 13.12 12.87 0.45
C VAL A 17 12.66 11.52 1.01
N ILE A 18 13.20 11.11 2.17
CA ILE A 18 12.81 9.86 2.85
C ILE A 18 11.32 9.89 3.22
N ALA A 19 10.84 10.97 3.82
CA ALA A 19 9.44 11.10 4.20
C ALA A 19 8.50 11.05 2.98
N ARG A 20 8.89 11.66 1.86
CA ARG A 20 8.12 11.59 0.60
C ARG A 20 8.11 10.17 0.04
N ASP A 21 9.22 9.46 0.11
CA ASP A 21 9.34 8.08 -0.38
C ASP A 21 8.48 7.11 0.45
N GLN A 22 8.50 7.27 1.78
CA GLN A 22 7.61 6.55 2.69
C GLN A 22 6.13 6.84 2.41
N LEU A 23 5.78 8.11 2.16
CA LEU A 23 4.42 8.49 1.79
C LEU A 23 3.99 7.88 0.46
N ASN A 24 4.86 7.88 -0.55
CA ASN A 24 4.57 7.24 -1.84
C ASN A 24 4.38 5.73 -1.68
N THR A 25 5.26 5.07 -0.93
CA THR A 25 5.15 3.63 -0.63
C THR A 25 3.82 3.31 0.04
N LEU A 26 3.42 4.08 1.05
CA LEU A 26 2.13 3.89 1.72
C LEU A 26 0.96 4.10 0.75
N ARG A 27 1.03 5.12 -0.11
CA ARG A 27 -0.01 5.38 -1.12
C ARG A 27 -0.15 4.23 -2.11
N ASP A 28 0.96 3.64 -2.54
CA ASP A 28 0.96 2.51 -3.45
C ASP A 28 0.37 1.25 -2.78
N GLN A 29 0.73 0.99 -1.53
CA GLN A 29 0.15 -0.12 -0.75
C GLN A 29 -1.36 0.05 -0.55
N VAL A 30 -1.83 1.25 -0.20
CA VAL A 30 -3.26 1.55 -0.07
C VAL A 30 -3.97 1.43 -1.42
N TYR A 31 -3.33 1.84 -2.51
CA TYR A 31 -3.87 1.67 -3.85
C TYR A 31 -4.06 0.18 -4.19
N VAL A 32 -3.07 -0.67 -3.90
CA VAL A 32 -3.19 -2.12 -4.10
C VAL A 32 -4.33 -2.71 -3.26
N LEU A 33 -4.47 -2.30 -2.00
CA LEU A 33 -5.58 -2.75 -1.16
C LEU A 33 -6.93 -2.33 -1.74
N LYS A 34 -7.05 -1.11 -2.27
CA LYS A 34 -8.27 -0.64 -2.94
C LYS A 34 -8.62 -1.50 -4.16
N CYS A 35 -7.63 -1.85 -4.99
CA CYS A 35 -7.83 -2.77 -6.10
C CYS A 35 -8.28 -4.14 -5.61
N ALA A 36 -7.63 -4.68 -4.58
CA ALA A 36 -7.99 -5.99 -4.05
C ALA A 36 -9.42 -6.04 -3.51
N VAL A 37 -9.91 -4.98 -2.87
CA VAL A 37 -11.31 -4.88 -2.45
C VAL A 37 -12.25 -4.91 -3.66
N ALA A 38 -11.98 -4.12 -4.70
CA ALA A 38 -12.80 -4.08 -5.90
C ALA A 38 -12.84 -5.44 -6.64
N ASP A 39 -11.71 -6.14 -6.71
CA ASP A 39 -11.63 -7.48 -7.29
C ASP A 39 -12.49 -8.48 -6.50
N VAL A 40 -12.40 -8.45 -5.16
CA VAL A 40 -13.19 -9.34 -4.29
C VAL A 40 -14.69 -9.06 -4.41
N GLU A 41 -15.09 -7.78 -4.51
CA GLU A 41 -16.49 -7.41 -4.72
C GLU A 41 -17.03 -7.94 -6.05
N ALA A 42 -16.22 -7.91 -7.12
CA ALA A 42 -16.59 -8.44 -8.42
C ALA A 42 -16.60 -9.98 -8.45
N ASP A 43 -15.57 -10.61 -7.89
CA ASP A 43 -15.41 -12.07 -7.88
C ASP A 43 -16.47 -12.78 -7.03
N LEU A 44 -16.96 -12.11 -5.98
CA LEU A 44 -17.95 -12.65 -5.05
C LEU A 44 -19.36 -12.09 -5.29
N ASP A 45 -19.63 -11.51 -6.46
CA ASP A 45 -20.98 -11.09 -6.85
C ASP A 45 -21.94 -12.30 -6.82
N PRO A 46 -23.01 -12.28 -6.00
CA PRO A 46 -23.98 -13.37 -5.94
C PRO A 46 -24.63 -13.72 -7.28
N ALA A 47 -24.70 -12.78 -8.22
CA ALA A 47 -25.21 -13.03 -9.57
C ALA A 47 -24.32 -13.99 -10.38
N ALA A 48 -23.04 -14.11 -10.03
CA ALA A 48 -22.08 -15.02 -10.65
C ALA A 48 -22.07 -16.42 -10.00
N ASP A 49 -22.83 -16.64 -8.93
CA ASP A 49 -22.87 -17.90 -8.14
C ASP A 49 -21.47 -18.41 -7.72
N PRO A 50 -20.71 -17.61 -6.93
CA PRO A 50 -19.33 -17.90 -6.60
C PRO A 50 -19.18 -19.17 -5.77
N THR A 51 -18.15 -19.97 -6.11
CA THR A 51 -17.88 -21.23 -5.44
C THR A 51 -17.03 -21.03 -4.19
N THR A 52 -17.01 -22.02 -3.30
CA THR A 52 -16.11 -22.03 -2.12
C THR A 52 -14.63 -21.82 -2.49
N ARG A 53 -14.20 -22.22 -3.69
CA ARG A 53 -12.84 -21.96 -4.17
C ARG A 53 -12.61 -20.48 -4.41
N ASP A 54 -13.59 -19.79 -4.98
CA ASP A 54 -13.50 -18.37 -5.32
C ASP A 54 -13.42 -17.53 -4.04
N PHE A 55 -14.21 -17.88 -3.01
CA PHE A 55 -14.08 -17.30 -1.66
C PHE A 55 -12.68 -17.48 -1.05
N LYS A 56 -12.06 -18.65 -1.18
CA LYS A 56 -10.71 -18.90 -0.66
C LYS A 56 -9.67 -18.07 -1.40
N SER A 57 -9.78 -18.00 -2.73
CA SER A 57 -8.89 -17.20 -3.58
C SER A 57 -9.01 -15.71 -3.26
N ALA A 58 -10.24 -15.19 -3.19
CA ALA A 58 -10.56 -13.81 -2.86
C ALA A 58 -10.04 -13.42 -1.46
N LEU A 59 -10.24 -14.27 -0.45
CA LEU A 59 -9.72 -14.05 0.90
C LEU A 59 -8.19 -14.03 0.93
N ASN A 60 -7.53 -14.98 0.24
CA ASN A 60 -6.08 -15.01 0.19
C ASN A 60 -5.51 -13.77 -0.53
N TRP A 61 -6.16 -13.33 -1.62
CA TRP A 61 -5.80 -12.10 -2.32
C TRP A 61 -5.89 -10.88 -1.41
N LEU A 62 -7.04 -10.69 -0.75
CA LEU A 62 -7.27 -9.57 0.17
C LEU A 62 -6.25 -9.54 1.32
N LEU A 63 -5.99 -10.69 1.95
CA LEU A 63 -5.01 -10.79 3.03
C LEU A 63 -3.60 -10.45 2.54
N ASN A 64 -3.22 -10.88 1.34
CA ASN A 64 -1.89 -10.56 0.80
C ASN A 64 -1.75 -9.08 0.44
N ALA A 65 -2.82 -8.43 -0.01
CA ALA A 65 -2.83 -6.98 -0.25
C ALA A 65 -2.80 -6.18 1.06
N ALA A 66 -3.40 -6.70 2.15
CA ALA A 66 -3.43 -6.04 3.45
C ALA A 66 -2.14 -6.21 4.28
N LYS A 67 -1.44 -7.35 4.17
CA LYS A 67 -0.22 -7.64 4.96
C LYS A 67 0.84 -6.52 4.96
N PRO A 68 1.21 -5.92 3.80
CA PRO A 68 2.21 -4.85 3.77
C PRO A 68 1.85 -3.62 4.62
N LEU A 69 0.56 -3.39 4.87
CA LEU A 69 0.07 -2.26 5.69
C LEU A 69 0.06 -2.57 7.19
N VAL A 70 0.11 -3.85 7.56
CA VAL A 70 0.09 -4.32 8.96
C VAL A 70 1.50 -4.61 9.45
N ASP A 71 2.35 -5.16 8.57
CA ASP A 71 3.70 -5.60 8.89
C ASP A 71 4.77 -4.51 8.61
N GLY A 72 4.37 -3.39 7.99
CA GLY A 72 5.22 -2.28 7.55
C GLY A 72 5.48 -1.20 8.60
#